data_AF-A5D3H4-F1
#
_entry.id   AF-A5D3H4-F1
#
_cell.length_a   1.000
_cell.length_b   1.000
_cell.length_c   1.000
_cell.angle_alpha   90.00
_cell.angle_beta   90.00
_cell.angle_gamma   90.00
#
_symmetry.space_group_name_H-M   'P 1'
#
loop_
_entity.id
_entity.type
_entity.pdbx_description
1 polymer ?
#
loop_
_entity_poly.entity_id
_entity_poly.type
_entity_poly.pdbx_seq_one_letter_code
_entity_poly.pdbx_strand_id
1 'polypeptide(L)'
;MIPVKVKEIAYDIMMNPVVLLIDEEELKALPIWVGHFEAHAIALALQGIRLDRPMTHDLLKSICDRLEAKLSMVVIVDVRDGTYFAELHMWHQGNKLVIDSRPSDAIALALRTETPIYLSEKVAQGTLAIKDLLSEEQQQELKELLESRRPNDFKKSLH
;
A
#
# COMPACT_ATOMS: atom_id res chain seq x y z
N MET A 1 -15.14 6.44 5.19
CA MET A 1 -13.85 6.11 4.55
C MET A 1 -12.89 5.77 5.66
N ILE A 2 -12.25 4.61 5.55
CA ILE A 2 -11.43 4.03 6.62
C ILE A 2 -9.95 4.18 6.23
N PRO A 3 -9.11 4.87 7.01
CA PRO A 3 -7.69 5.03 6.69
C PRO A 3 -6.97 3.69 6.82
N VAL A 4 -6.07 3.43 5.87
CA VAL A 4 -5.25 2.22 5.85
C VAL A 4 -3.82 2.54 5.44
N LYS A 5 -2.91 1.64 5.79
CA LYS A 5 -1.50 1.67 5.37
C LYS A 5 -1.09 0.35 4.73
N VAL A 6 -0.12 0.40 3.83
CA VAL A 6 0.53 -0.80 3.31
C VAL A 6 1.45 -1.34 4.40
N LYS A 7 1.15 -2.53 4.93
CA LYS A 7 2.00 -3.17 5.95
C LYS A 7 3.20 -3.84 5.31
N GLU A 8 2.93 -4.72 4.35
CA GLU A 8 3.93 -5.52 3.65
C GLU A 8 3.37 -6.08 2.34
N ILE A 9 4.24 -6.78 1.61
CA ILE A 9 3.90 -7.59 0.46
C ILE A 9 4.22 -9.04 0.82
N ALA A 10 3.18 -9.85 0.91
CA ALA A 10 3.25 -11.29 1.17
C ALA A 10 3.13 -12.09 -0.14
N TYR A 11 3.20 -13.41 -0.03
CA TYR A 11 2.98 -14.34 -1.13
C TYR A 11 1.99 -15.42 -0.69
N ASP A 12 1.08 -15.80 -1.58
CA ASP A 12 0.21 -16.96 -1.34
C ASP A 12 0.97 -18.29 -1.57
N ILE A 13 0.28 -19.42 -1.33
CA ILE A 13 0.86 -20.76 -1.50
C ILE A 13 1.30 -21.08 -2.94
N MET A 14 0.81 -20.32 -3.93
CA MET A 14 1.17 -20.43 -5.34
C MET A 14 2.21 -19.38 -5.75
N MET A 15 2.82 -18.68 -4.78
CA MET A 15 3.79 -17.60 -4.99
C MET A 15 3.22 -16.38 -5.73
N ASN A 16 1.90 -16.15 -5.69
CA ASN A 16 1.34 -14.90 -6.19
C ASN A 16 1.53 -13.78 -5.14
N PRO A 17 1.97 -12.58 -5.53
CA PRO A 17 2.10 -11.45 -4.61
C PRO A 17 0.76 -10.95 -4.06
N VAL A 18 0.74 -10.66 -2.76
CA VAL A 18 -0.41 -10.11 -2.04
C VAL A 18 0.02 -8.86 -1.29
N VAL A 19 -0.61 -7.72 -1.58
CA VAL A 19 -0.43 -6.49 -0.81
C VAL A 19 -1.36 -6.52 0.39
N LEU A 20 -0.83 -6.33 1.60
CA LEU A 20 -1.62 -6.26 2.82
C LEU A 20 -1.86 -4.80 3.22
N LEU A 21 -3.11 -4.36 3.11
CA LEU A 21 -3.56 -3.08 3.65
C LEU A 21 -4.13 -3.31 5.03
N ILE A 22 -3.67 -2.55 6.03
CA ILE A 22 -4.15 -2.67 7.40
C ILE A 22 -4.71 -1.35 7.90
N ASP A 23 -5.70 -1.43 8.79
CA ASP A 23 -6.20 -0.27 9.51
C ASP A 23 -5.15 0.29 10.48
N GLU A 24 -5.39 1.51 10.98
CA GLU A 24 -4.45 2.19 11.88
C GLU A 24 -4.22 1.41 13.19
N GLU A 25 -5.24 0.71 13.66
CA GLU A 25 -5.20 -0.12 14.88
C GLU A 25 -4.53 -1.49 14.66
N GLU A 26 -4.19 -1.84 13.41
CA GLU A 26 -3.65 -3.14 13.01
C GLU A 26 -4.52 -4.33 13.48
N LEU A 27 -5.84 -4.16 13.48
CA LEU A 27 -6.81 -5.18 13.84
C LEU A 27 -7.40 -5.88 12.62
N LYS A 28 -7.48 -5.17 11.50
CA LYS A 28 -8.11 -5.64 10.27
C LYS A 28 -7.18 -5.47 9.08
N ALA A 29 -7.18 -6.46 8.20
CA ALA A 29 -6.40 -6.48 6.98
C ALA A 29 -7.28 -6.70 5.75
N LEU A 30 -6.94 -6.05 4.65
CA LEU A 30 -7.46 -6.32 3.32
C LEU A 30 -6.33 -6.85 2.43
N PRO A 31 -6.31 -8.14 2.09
CA PRO A 31 -5.39 -8.68 1.10
C PRO A 31 -5.84 -8.32 -0.32
N ILE A 32 -4.91 -7.81 -1.13
CA ILE A 32 -5.13 -7.53 -2.55
C ILE A 32 -4.06 -8.23 -3.37
N TRP A 33 -4.47 -9.20 -4.19
CA TRP A 33 -3.59 -9.86 -5.14
C TRP A 33 -3.19 -8.90 -6.27
N VAL A 34 -1.90 -8.85 -6.57
CA VAL A 34 -1.34 -8.01 -7.62
C VAL A 34 -0.34 -8.81 -8.46
N GLY A 35 -0.02 -8.31 -9.65
CA GLY A 35 1.03 -8.91 -10.47
C GLY A 35 2.43 -8.67 -9.87
N HIS A 36 3.39 -9.49 -10.31
CA HIS A 36 4.79 -9.42 -9.86
C HIS A 36 5.44 -8.05 -10.09
N PHE A 37 5.17 -7.42 -11.24
CA PHE A 37 5.72 -6.11 -11.56
C PHE A 37 5.12 -5.01 -10.69
N GLU A 38 3.81 -5.08 -10.44
CA GLU A 38 3.12 -4.18 -9.52
C GLU A 38 3.66 -4.31 -8.09
N ALA A 39 3.78 -5.56 -7.60
CA ALA A 39 4.35 -5.84 -6.29
C ALA A 39 5.77 -5.28 -6.16
N HIS A 40 6.63 -5.48 -7.16
CA HIS A 40 7.98 -4.95 -7.15
C HIS A 40 8.00 -3.40 -7.07
N ALA A 41 7.14 -2.73 -7.84
CA ALA A 41 7.04 -1.26 -7.82
C ALA A 41 6.55 -0.71 -6.47
N ILE A 42 5.64 -1.43 -5.80
CA ILE A 42 5.16 -1.11 -4.44
C ILE A 42 6.27 -1.38 -3.42
N ALA A 43 6.96 -2.52 -3.51
CA ALA A 43 8.02 -2.92 -2.58
C ALA A 43 9.12 -1.86 -2.48
N LEU A 44 9.63 -1.41 -3.62
CA LEU A 44 10.67 -0.38 -3.69
C LEU A 44 10.23 0.92 -3.02
N ALA A 45 8.99 1.36 -3.28
CA ALA A 45 8.45 2.57 -2.67
C ALA A 45 8.22 2.42 -1.16
N LEU A 46 7.70 1.27 -0.71
CA LEU A 46 7.49 0.97 0.69
C LEU A 46 8.82 0.97 1.47
N GLN A 47 9.90 0.48 0.85
CA GLN A 47 11.25 0.48 1.42
C GLN A 47 11.98 1.83 1.27
N GLY A 48 11.38 2.82 0.60
CA GLY A 48 12.01 4.11 0.33
C GLY A 48 13.23 4.02 -0.59
N ILE A 49 13.37 2.95 -1.37
CA ILE A 49 14.49 2.74 -2.29
C ILE A 49 14.31 3.65 -3.50
N ARG A 50 15.33 4.47 -3.79
CA ARG A 50 15.40 5.31 -4.99
C ARG A 50 16.41 4.73 -5.97
N LEU A 51 15.97 4.55 -7.20
CA LEU A 51 16.82 4.08 -8.31
C LEU A 51 17.41 5.27 -9.07
N ASP A 52 18.54 5.04 -9.76
CA ASP A 52 19.23 6.07 -10.57
C ASP A 52 18.37 6.59 -11.73
N ARG A 53 17.49 5.73 -12.25
CA ARG A 53 16.54 6.06 -13.32
C ARG A 53 15.11 5.92 -12.78
N PRO A 54 14.22 6.87 -13.08
CA PRO A 54 12.86 6.83 -12.58
C PRO A 54 12.10 5.63 -13.16
N MET A 55 11.35 4.93 -12.31
CA MET A 55 10.36 3.95 -12.76
C MET A 55 9.08 4.66 -13.23
N THR A 56 8.12 3.89 -13.75
CA THR A 56 6.85 4.41 -14.28
C THR A 56 6.10 5.29 -13.29
N HIS A 57 5.98 4.89 -12.02
CA HIS A 57 5.28 5.69 -11.01
C HIS A 57 6.09 6.92 -10.55
N ASP A 58 7.43 6.88 -10.62
CA ASP A 58 8.27 8.06 -10.37
C ASP A 58 8.15 9.09 -11.51
N LEU A 59 8.08 8.61 -12.75
CA LEU A 59 7.80 9.42 -13.93
C LEU A 59 6.40 10.05 -13.82
N LEU A 60 5.38 9.27 -13.45
CA LEU A 60 4.01 9.77 -13.27
C LEU A 60 3.95 10.84 -12.18
N LYS A 61 4.58 10.60 -11.02
CA LYS A 61 4.72 11.62 -9.97
C LYS A 61 5.38 12.89 -10.53
N SER A 62 6.47 12.75 -11.28
CA SER A 62 7.18 13.90 -11.86
C SER A 62 6.32 14.67 -12.86
N ILE A 63 5.48 13.99 -13.63
CA ILE A 63 4.51 14.63 -14.54
C ILE A 63 3.46 15.40 -13.73
N CYS A 64 2.87 14.78 -12.71
CA CYS A 64 1.91 15.43 -11.83
C CYS A 64 2.50 16.68 -11.17
N ASP A 65 3.72 16.58 -10.63
CA ASP A 65 4.43 17.69 -9.99
C ASP A 65 4.64 18.86 -10.98
N ARG A 66 5.03 18.57 -12.23
CA ARG A 66 5.27 19.58 -13.28
C ARG A 66 3.99 20.22 -13.82
N LEU A 67 2.87 19.51 -13.73
CA LEU A 67 1.55 20.02 -14.09
C LEU A 67 0.83 20.66 -12.90
N GLU A 68 1.50 20.77 -11.74
CA GLU A 68 0.90 21.28 -10.50
C GLU A 68 -0.39 20.52 -10.11
N ALA A 69 -0.44 19.23 -10.44
CA ALA A 69 -1.51 18.33 -10.08
C ALA A 69 -1.12 17.56 -8.81
N LYS A 70 -1.82 17.82 -7.72
CA LYS A 70 -1.53 17.21 -6.41
C LYS A 70 -2.47 16.04 -6.14
N LEU A 71 -1.91 14.85 -5.93
CA LEU A 71 -2.67 13.73 -5.37
C LEU A 71 -3.01 14.04 -3.91
N SER A 72 -4.29 13.95 -3.55
CA SER A 72 -4.80 14.31 -2.22
C SER A 72 -5.14 13.10 -1.38
N MET A 73 -5.68 12.06 -2.00
CA MET A 73 -6.00 10.79 -1.39
C MET A 73 -6.16 9.72 -2.45
N VAL A 74 -5.91 8.48 -2.06
CA VAL A 74 -6.30 7.29 -2.82
C VAL A 74 -7.43 6.60 -2.08
N VAL A 75 -8.45 6.15 -2.81
CA VAL A 75 -9.55 5.39 -2.22
C VAL A 75 -9.73 4.09 -2.98
N ILE A 76 -9.73 2.96 -2.28
CA ILE A 76 -10.20 1.69 -2.85
C ILE A 76 -11.71 1.66 -2.67
N VAL A 77 -12.42 1.88 -3.78
CA VAL A 77 -13.83 2.28 -3.76
C VAL A 77 -14.78 1.11 -3.90
N ASP A 78 -14.40 0.08 -4.65
CA ASP A 78 -15.31 -1.01 -5.00
C ASP A 78 -14.59 -2.35 -5.19
N VAL A 79 -15.37 -3.43 -5.13
CA VAL A 79 -14.98 -4.78 -5.52
C VAL A 79 -16.13 -5.43 -6.29
N ARG A 80 -15.83 -5.97 -7.48
CA ARG A 80 -16.80 -6.64 -8.35
C ARG A 80 -16.15 -7.89 -8.92
N ASP A 81 -16.77 -9.05 -8.71
CA ASP A 81 -16.26 -10.35 -9.19
C ASP A 81 -14.77 -10.57 -8.83
N GLY A 82 -14.40 -10.21 -7.59
CA GLY A 82 -13.02 -10.31 -7.09
C GLY A 82 -12.05 -9.23 -7.61
N THR A 83 -12.50 -8.34 -8.49
CA THR A 83 -11.70 -7.24 -9.02
C THR A 83 -11.93 -5.98 -8.21
N TYR A 84 -10.87 -5.46 -7.59
CA TYR A 84 -10.90 -4.20 -6.84
C TYR A 84 -10.69 -2.99 -7.76
N PHE A 85 -11.38 -1.90 -7.43
CA PHE A 85 -11.31 -0.61 -8.12
C PHE A 85 -10.82 0.45 -7.15
N ALA A 86 -9.99 1.37 -7.64
CA ALA A 86 -9.48 2.49 -6.86
C ALA A 86 -9.65 3.81 -7.61
N GLU A 87 -9.67 4.90 -6.85
CA GLU A 87 -9.75 6.26 -7.35
C GLU A 87 -8.57 7.08 -6.84
N LEU A 88 -7.97 7.84 -7.75
CA LEU A 88 -7.02 8.91 -7.44
C LEU A 88 -7.80 10.22 -7.31
N HIS A 89 -7.90 10.76 -6.10
CA HIS A 89 -8.49 12.08 -5.90
C HIS A 89 -7.38 13.13 -5.99
N MET A 90 -7.44 13.98 -7.00
CA MET A 90 -6.43 14.98 -7.29
C MET A 90 -6.98 16.40 -7.25
N TRP A 91 -6.10 17.35 -7.01
CA TRP A 91 -6.34 18.77 -7.18
C TRP A 91 -5.48 19.31 -8.31
N HIS A 92 -6.09 20.06 -9.23
CA HIS A 92 -5.38 20.74 -10.30
C HIS A 92 -6.08 22.06 -10.62
N GLN A 93 -5.35 23.18 -10.56
CA GLN A 93 -5.89 24.53 -10.84
C GLN A 93 -7.20 24.86 -10.10
N GLY A 94 -7.30 24.46 -8.82
CA GLY A 94 -8.49 24.68 -8.00
C GLY A 94 -9.67 23.73 -8.25
N ASN A 95 -9.54 22.79 -9.19
CA ASN A 95 -10.55 21.78 -9.50
C ASN A 95 -10.21 20.44 -8.85
N LYS A 96 -11.25 19.75 -8.35
CA LYS A 96 -11.15 18.35 -7.93
C LYS A 96 -11.27 17.45 -9.16
N LEU A 97 -10.34 16.52 -9.30
CA LEU A 97 -10.36 15.48 -10.32
C LEU A 97 -10.42 14.12 -9.62
N VAL A 98 -11.18 13.19 -10.19
CA VAL A 98 -11.23 11.80 -9.75
C VAL A 98 -10.88 10.94 -10.96
N ILE A 99 -9.85 10.12 -10.81
CA ILE A 99 -9.33 9.28 -11.89
C ILE A 99 -9.43 7.81 -11.47
N ASP A 100 -10.08 7.01 -12.30
CA ASP A 100 -10.14 5.56 -12.12
C ASP A 100 -8.74 4.94 -12.21
N SER A 101 -8.46 3.99 -11.32
CA SER A 101 -7.15 3.34 -11.20
C SER A 101 -7.30 1.92 -10.68
N ARG A 102 -6.37 1.06 -11.08
CA ARG A 102 -6.15 -0.19 -10.34
C ARG A 102 -5.62 0.13 -8.94
N PRO A 103 -5.94 -0.66 -7.91
CA PRO A 103 -5.39 -0.47 -6.57
C PRO A 103 -3.86 -0.50 -6.54
N SER A 104 -3.23 -1.39 -7.31
CA SER A 104 -1.77 -1.50 -7.38
C SER A 104 -1.09 -0.20 -7.79
N ASP A 105 -1.57 0.43 -8.85
CA ASP A 105 -1.02 1.70 -9.36
C ASP A 105 -1.27 2.84 -8.38
N ALA A 106 -2.47 2.88 -7.80
CA ALA A 106 -2.84 3.90 -6.84
C ALA A 106 -2.00 3.82 -5.57
N ILE A 107 -1.80 2.61 -5.03
CA ILE A 107 -0.94 2.35 -3.87
C ILE A 107 0.52 2.74 -4.19
N ALA A 108 1.05 2.32 -5.34
CA ALA A 108 2.42 2.62 -5.74
C ALA A 108 2.69 4.13 -5.88
N LEU A 109 1.70 4.89 -6.37
CA LEU A 109 1.77 6.35 -6.46
C LEU A 109 1.58 7.03 -5.09
N ALA A 110 0.65 6.54 -4.26
CA ALA A 110 0.40 7.05 -2.92
C ALA A 110 1.66 6.97 -2.05
N LEU A 111 2.36 5.83 -2.06
CA LEU A 111 3.61 5.65 -1.32
C LEU A 111 4.70 6.64 -1.76
N ARG A 112 4.81 6.93 -3.06
CA ARG A 112 5.81 7.86 -3.62
C ARG A 112 5.47 9.34 -3.39
N THR A 113 4.20 9.64 -3.19
CA THR A 113 3.69 11.00 -2.96
C THR A 113 3.38 11.25 -1.49
N GLU A 114 3.58 10.25 -0.62
CA GLU A 114 3.23 10.28 0.80
C GLU A 114 1.75 10.68 1.02
N THR A 115 0.89 10.18 0.13
CA THR A 115 -0.55 10.47 0.13
C THR A 115 -1.30 9.42 0.96
N PRO A 116 -2.29 9.80 1.78
CA PRO A 116 -3.12 8.85 2.52
C PRO A 116 -3.95 7.93 1.61
N ILE A 117 -4.09 6.68 2.06
CA ILE A 117 -4.87 5.63 1.39
C ILE A 117 -6.10 5.31 2.26
N TYR A 118 -7.26 5.16 1.62
CA TYR A 118 -8.51 4.85 2.29
C TYR A 118 -9.23 3.68 1.64
N LEU A 119 -10.06 3.00 2.42
CA LEU A 119 -11.10 2.09 1.93
C LEU A 119 -12.46 2.78 2.00
N SER A 120 -13.32 2.52 1.01
CA SER A 120 -14.76 2.82 1.14
C SER A 120 -15.38 1.92 2.22
N GLU A 121 -16.54 2.30 2.76
CA GLU A 121 -17.27 1.44 3.72
C GLU A 121 -17.62 0.07 3.10
N LYS A 122 -17.92 0.06 1.80
CA LYS A 122 -18.25 -1.16 1.05
C LYS A 122 -17.06 -2.13 1.02
N VAL A 123 -15.88 -1.63 0.66
CA VAL A 123 -14.65 -2.43 0.63
C VAL A 123 -14.20 -2.77 2.07
N ALA A 124 -14.46 -1.86 3.00
CA ALA A 124 -14.44 -2.01 4.46
C ALA A 124 -14.89 -3.39 4.97
N GLN A 125 -16.04 -3.83 4.46
CA GLN A 125 -16.72 -5.05 4.88
C GLN A 125 -15.99 -6.33 4.46
N GLY A 126 -15.10 -6.25 3.47
CA GLY A 126 -14.27 -7.38 3.01
C GLY A 126 -12.97 -7.57 3.81
N THR A 127 -12.71 -6.71 4.80
CA THR A 127 -11.54 -6.84 5.68
C THR A 127 -11.66 -8.05 6.60
N LEU A 128 -10.53 -8.68 6.89
CA LEU A 128 -10.41 -9.83 7.78
C LEU A 128 -9.77 -9.39 9.09
N ALA A 129 -10.21 -9.94 10.22
CA ALA A 129 -9.51 -9.70 11.48
C ALA A 129 -8.14 -10.39 11.43
N ILE A 130 -7.08 -9.65 11.74
CA ILE A 130 -5.71 -10.19 11.76
C ILE A 130 -5.59 -11.31 12.82
N LYS A 131 -6.37 -11.21 13.89
CA LYS A 131 -6.46 -12.21 14.96
C LYS A 131 -6.94 -13.57 14.47
N ASP A 132 -7.70 -13.60 13.39
CA ASP A 132 -8.26 -14.83 12.81
C ASP A 132 -7.36 -15.39 11.69
N LEU A 133 -6.38 -14.60 11.22
CA LEU A 133 -5.41 -14.97 10.18
C LEU A 133 -4.11 -15.56 10.74
N LEU A 134 -3.79 -15.24 11.99
CA LEU A 134 -2.58 -15.68 12.68
C LEU A 134 -2.97 -16.59 13.84
N SER A 135 -2.36 -17.77 13.94
CA SER A 135 -2.47 -18.58 15.15
C SER A 135 -1.92 -17.80 16.36
N GLU A 136 -2.34 -18.16 17.58
CA GLU A 136 -1.83 -17.51 18.80
C GLU A 136 -0.29 -17.53 18.88
N GLU A 137 0.34 -18.58 18.37
CA GLU A 137 1.82 -18.68 18.23
C GLU A 137 2.38 -17.64 17.24
N GLN A 138 1.76 -17.47 16.07
CA GLN A 138 2.22 -16.49 15.07
C GLN A 138 2.02 -15.04 15.54
N GLN A 139 0.97 -14.78 16.33
CA GLN A 139 0.76 -13.47 16.97
C GLN A 139 1.85 -13.17 17.99
N GLN A 140 2.26 -14.17 18.76
CA GLN A 140 3.31 -14.04 19.78
C GLN A 140 4.68 -13.81 19.12
N GLU A 141 5.03 -14.56 18.07
CA GLU A 141 6.28 -14.35 17.31
C GLU A 141 6.35 -12.96 16.66
N LEU A 142 5.25 -12.50 16.03
CA LEU A 142 5.19 -11.18 15.41
C LEU A 142 5.36 -10.07 16.46
N LYS A 143 4.76 -10.24 17.64
CA LYS A 143 4.86 -9.29 18.75
C LYS A 143 6.29 -9.23 19.31
N GLU A 144 6.95 -10.37 19.47
CA GLU A 144 8.35 -10.45 19.90
C GLU A 144 9.32 -9.85 18.85
N LEU A 145 9.05 -10.02 17.56
CA LEU A 145 9.81 -9.39 16.47
C LEU A 145 9.67 -7.86 16.45
N LEU A 146 8.49 -7.34 16.78
CA LEU A 146 8.23 -5.90 16.86
C LEU A 146 8.81 -5.28 18.13
N GLU A 147 8.84 -6.00 19.25
CA GLU A 147 9.43 -5.55 20.51
C GLU A 147 10.97 -5.62 20.53
N SER A 148 11.55 -6.54 19.75
CA SER A 148 13.02 -6.73 19.67
C SER A 148 13.75 -5.76 18.74
N ARG A 149 13.06 -5.10 17.80
CA ARG A 149 13.67 -4.08 16.92
C ARG A 149 13.56 -2.66 17.50
N ARG A 150 14.37 -2.38 18.54
CA ARG A 150 14.76 -0.99 18.87
C ARG A 150 15.86 -0.50 17.91
N PRO A 151 15.83 0.75 17.45
CA PRO A 151 16.61 1.24 16.31
C PRO A 151 18.06 1.61 16.69
N ASN A 152 18.93 0.63 16.97
CA ASN A 152 20.36 0.94 17.16
C ASN A 152 21.40 -0.03 16.57
N ASP A 153 21.02 -1.16 15.95
CA ASP A 153 22.01 -2.16 15.51
C ASP A 153 22.23 -2.27 13.99
N PHE A 154 21.90 -1.23 13.19
CA PHE A 154 22.20 -1.23 11.75
C PHE A 154 23.67 -0.95 11.39
N LYS A 155 24.58 -0.82 12.37
CA LYS A 155 26.03 -0.69 12.11
C LYS A 155 26.79 -1.90 12.62
N LYS A 156 26.73 -3.02 11.89
CA LYS A 156 27.81 -4.02 11.71
C LYS A 156 27.25 -5.32 11.11
N SER A 157 27.14 -5.42 9.79
CA SER A 157 27.44 -6.70 9.10
C SER A 157 27.69 -6.54 7.59
N LEU A 158 28.36 -5.46 7.19
CA LEU A 158 29.05 -5.41 5.90
C LEU A 158 30.55 -5.33 6.20
N HIS A 159 31.13 -6.48 6.53
CA HIS A 159 32.53 -6.84 6.30
C HIS A 159 32.68 -8.35 6.48
#